data_AF-A0A957R199-F1
#
_entry.id   AF-A0A957R199-F1
#
_cell.length_a   1.000
_cell.length_b   1.000
_cell.length_c   1.000
_cell.angle_alpha   90.00
_cell.angle_beta   90.00
_cell.angle_gamma   90.00
#
_symmetry.space_group_name_H-M   'P 1'
#
loop_
_entity.id
_entity.type
_entity.pdbx_description
1 polymer ?
#
loop_
_entity_poly.entity_id
_entity_poly.type
_entity_poly.pdbx_seq_one_letter_code
_entity_poly.pdbx_strand_id
1 'polypeptide(L)'
;SGDTVPCPGILNLAREADLLVQCCHLPLSALTNPTRQYLTETILPTTAQAGQIAAETQAKHLVLTHLSPLISEAGEATVRAEVARHYQGPVTLAEDLLALELGPNGVTVIR
;
A
#
# COMPACT_ATOMS: atom_id res chain seq x y z
N SER A 1 -0.61 4.46 -7.78
CA SER A 1 -1.43 5.56 -7.24
C SER A 1 -0.78 6.92 -7.46
N GLY A 2 0.58 7.02 -7.52
CA GLY A 2 1.26 8.27 -7.21
C GLY A 2 1.10 8.59 -5.72
N ASP A 3 1.32 9.82 -5.31
CA ASP A 3 1.13 10.25 -3.92
C ASP A 3 -0.33 10.66 -3.69
N THR A 4 -1.09 9.81 -3.02
CA THR A 4 -2.48 10.10 -2.67
C THR A 4 -2.95 9.29 -1.47
N VAL A 5 -3.68 9.97 -0.59
CA VAL A 5 -4.53 9.35 0.44
C VAL A 5 -5.79 8.71 -0.19
N PRO A 6 -6.60 7.94 0.56
CA PRO A 6 -7.86 7.43 0.04
C PRO A 6 -8.73 8.57 -0.50
N CYS A 7 -9.13 8.46 -1.76
CA CYS A 7 -9.97 9.46 -2.41
C CYS A 7 -10.82 8.82 -3.52
N PRO A 8 -11.95 9.43 -3.92
CA PRO A 8 -12.82 8.86 -4.96
C PRO A 8 -12.09 8.60 -6.29
N GLY A 9 -11.08 9.41 -6.61
CA GLY A 9 -10.26 9.23 -7.81
C GLY A 9 -9.54 7.89 -7.85
N ILE A 10 -8.75 7.58 -6.81
CA ILE A 10 -8.00 6.32 -6.75
C ILE A 10 -8.95 5.11 -6.64
N LEU A 11 -10.05 5.25 -5.88
CA LEU A 11 -11.02 4.17 -5.70
C LEU A 11 -11.74 3.80 -7.00
N ASN A 12 -12.00 4.78 -7.87
CA ASN A 12 -12.61 4.52 -9.18
C ASN A 12 -11.61 4.01 -10.21
N LEU A 13 -10.40 4.58 -10.25
CA LEU A 13 -9.38 4.20 -11.24
C LEU A 13 -8.81 2.80 -11.00
N ALA A 14 -8.71 2.36 -9.75
CA ALA A 14 -8.10 1.09 -9.38
C ALA A 14 -9.10 -0.05 -9.18
N ARG A 15 -10.39 0.16 -9.44
CA ARG A 15 -11.43 -0.87 -9.24
C ARG A 15 -11.09 -2.15 -10.01
N GLU A 16 -11.03 -3.25 -9.28
CA GLU A 16 -10.73 -4.61 -9.73
C GLU A 16 -9.41 -4.76 -10.50
N ALA A 17 -8.46 -3.83 -10.29
CA ALA A 17 -7.16 -3.88 -10.94
C ALA A 17 -6.43 -5.19 -10.62
N ASP A 18 -5.80 -5.79 -11.63
CA ASP A 18 -4.97 -6.99 -11.44
C ASP A 18 -3.78 -6.70 -10.52
N LEU A 19 -3.22 -5.51 -10.64
CA LEU A 19 -2.12 -5.01 -9.82
C LEU A 19 -2.36 -3.56 -9.41
N LEU A 20 -2.43 -3.32 -8.10
CA LEU A 20 -2.48 -1.98 -7.53
C LEU A 20 -1.11 -1.62 -6.92
N VAL A 21 -0.34 -0.80 -7.64
CA VAL A 21 0.88 -0.19 -7.11
C VAL A 21 0.50 1.05 -6.31
N GLN A 22 0.55 0.95 -4.98
CA GLN A 22 0.02 1.93 -4.03
C GLN A 22 1.15 2.55 -3.21
N CYS A 23 1.22 3.88 -3.16
CA CYS A 23 2.10 4.56 -2.22
C CYS A 23 1.68 4.21 -0.78
N CYS A 24 2.66 4.02 0.11
CA CYS A 24 2.48 3.66 1.50
C CYS A 24 3.67 4.20 2.30
N HIS A 25 3.47 5.30 3.02
CA HIS A 25 4.60 6.05 3.56
C HIS A 25 4.95 5.69 5.01
N LEU A 26 3.95 5.59 5.89
CA LEU A 26 4.16 5.45 7.33
C LEU A 26 3.43 4.22 7.92
N PRO A 27 4.06 3.50 8.87
CA PRO A 27 3.33 2.56 9.72
C PRO A 27 2.45 3.33 10.72
N LEU A 28 1.47 2.68 11.34
CA LEU A 28 0.59 3.37 12.30
C LEU A 28 1.34 3.82 13.56
N SER A 29 2.36 3.06 13.98
CA SER A 29 3.22 3.42 15.11
C SER A 29 3.98 4.74 14.92
N ALA A 30 4.14 5.20 13.67
CA ALA A 30 4.81 6.46 13.37
C ALA A 30 3.92 7.69 13.57
N LEU A 31 2.61 7.54 13.77
CA LEU A 31 1.64 8.64 13.96
C LEU A 31 1.73 9.28 15.37
N THR A 32 2.92 9.72 15.74
CA THR A 32 3.23 10.19 17.10
C THR A 32 3.05 11.69 17.31
N ASN A 33 2.74 12.44 16.25
CA ASN A 33 2.57 13.89 16.32
C ASN A 33 1.59 14.41 15.24
N PRO A 34 1.05 15.63 15.43
CA PRO A 34 0.07 16.21 14.51
C PRO A 34 0.56 16.40 13.08
N THR A 35 1.85 16.68 12.86
CA THR A 35 2.41 16.84 11.51
C THR A 35 2.34 15.55 10.70
N ARG A 36 2.67 14.41 11.34
CA ARG A 36 2.57 13.10 10.68
C ARG A 36 1.13 12.68 10.44
N GLN A 37 0.23 12.98 11.39
CA GLN A 37 -1.20 12.74 11.20
C GLN A 37 -1.72 13.52 9.98
N TYR A 38 -1.45 14.84 9.95
CA TYR A 38 -1.85 15.70 8.83
C TYR A 38 -1.30 15.20 7.49
N LEU A 39 -0.02 14.82 7.44
CA LEU A 39 0.60 14.25 6.24
C LEU A 39 -0.19 13.03 5.73
N THR A 40 -0.60 12.14 6.63
CA THR A 40 -1.32 10.91 6.28
C THR A 40 -2.80 11.09 5.99
N GLU A 41 -3.38 12.19 6.42
CA GLU A 41 -4.75 12.58 6.11
C GLU A 41 -4.85 13.33 4.79
N THR A 42 -3.75 13.90 4.27
CA THR A 42 -3.79 14.83 3.13
C THR A 42 -2.94 14.44 1.93
N ILE A 43 -1.81 13.75 2.10
CA ILE A 43 -0.84 13.53 1.00
C ILE A 43 -0.45 12.06 0.87
N LEU A 44 0.09 11.45 1.93
CA LEU A 44 0.78 10.16 1.86
C LEU A 44 0.16 9.14 2.82
N PRO A 45 -0.48 8.07 2.34
CA PRO A 45 -1.24 7.16 3.18
C PRO A 45 -0.33 6.32 4.09
N THR A 46 -0.90 5.87 5.20
CA THR A 46 -0.36 4.82 6.05
C THR A 46 -0.50 3.43 5.44
N THR A 47 0.15 2.44 6.04
CA THR A 47 -0.06 1.00 5.82
C THR A 47 -1.53 0.59 5.89
N ALA A 48 -2.27 1.04 6.91
CA ALA A 48 -3.68 0.72 7.06
C ALA A 48 -4.54 1.36 5.97
N GLN A 49 -4.28 2.62 5.62
CA GLN A 49 -4.98 3.31 4.52
C GLN A 49 -4.68 2.67 3.15
N ALA A 50 -3.45 2.19 2.92
CA ALA A 50 -3.13 1.43 1.72
C ALA A 50 -3.93 0.12 1.64
N GLY A 51 -4.07 -0.59 2.77
CA GLY A 51 -4.97 -1.75 2.89
C GLY A 51 -6.43 -1.38 2.64
N GLN A 52 -6.91 -0.26 3.18
CA GLN A 52 -8.26 0.23 2.94
C GLN A 52 -8.52 0.46 1.44
N ILE A 53 -7.61 1.17 0.74
CA ILE A 53 -7.73 1.42 -0.71
C ILE A 53 -7.79 0.09 -1.47
N ALA A 54 -6.89 -0.86 -1.17
CA ALA A 54 -6.87 -2.16 -1.85
C ALA A 54 -8.15 -2.97 -1.62
N ALA A 55 -8.71 -2.92 -0.42
CA ALA A 55 -9.96 -3.59 -0.09
C ALA A 55 -11.16 -2.97 -0.82
N GLU A 56 -11.30 -1.65 -0.76
CA GLU A 56 -12.41 -0.92 -1.39
C GLU A 56 -12.36 -0.98 -2.91
N THR A 57 -11.16 -1.05 -3.49
CA THR A 57 -10.97 -1.23 -4.94
C THR A 57 -11.11 -2.68 -5.37
N GLN A 58 -11.14 -3.65 -4.45
CA GLN A 58 -11.09 -5.08 -4.77
C GLN A 58 -9.87 -5.44 -5.64
N ALA A 59 -8.73 -4.81 -5.40
CA ALA A 59 -7.50 -5.08 -6.14
C ALA A 59 -7.10 -6.56 -5.97
N LYS A 60 -6.70 -7.21 -7.06
CA LYS A 60 -6.32 -8.63 -7.02
C LYS A 60 -4.95 -8.86 -6.39
N HIS A 61 -4.06 -7.87 -6.47
CA HIS A 61 -2.76 -7.86 -5.80
C HIS A 61 -2.36 -6.43 -5.43
N LEU A 62 -1.93 -6.22 -4.18
CA LEU A 62 -1.44 -4.94 -3.67
C LEU A 62 0.10 -4.91 -3.65
N VAL A 63 0.71 -3.93 -4.30
CA VAL A 63 2.15 -3.65 -4.22
C VAL A 63 2.35 -2.32 -3.48
N LEU A 64 3.00 -2.36 -2.33
CA LEU A 64 3.31 -1.18 -1.53
C LEU A 64 4.63 -0.56 -2.00
N THR A 65 4.62 0.73 -2.34
CA THR A 65 5.81 1.50 -2.74
C THR A 65 5.86 2.85 -2.01
N HIS A 66 6.87 3.68 -2.27
CA HIS A 66 7.08 4.97 -1.62
C HIS A 66 7.21 4.85 -0.09
N LEU A 67 7.93 3.81 0.33
CA LEU A 67 8.11 3.41 1.73
C LEU A 67 9.13 4.34 2.42
N SER A 68 8.78 4.92 3.57
CA SER A 68 9.77 5.63 4.40
C SER A 68 10.68 4.64 5.13
N PRO A 69 11.85 5.08 5.64
CA PRO A 69 12.70 4.24 6.49
C PRO A 69 11.97 3.65 7.71
N LEU A 70 10.92 4.33 8.21
CA LEU A 70 10.12 3.87 9.35
C LEU A 70 9.31 2.61 9.02
N ILE A 71 9.01 2.33 7.75
CA ILE A 71 8.38 1.08 7.32
C ILE A 71 9.35 -0.09 7.56
N SER A 72 10.62 0.08 7.17
CA SER A 72 11.67 -0.93 7.42
C SER A 72 11.90 -1.13 8.91
N GLU A 73 11.92 -0.04 9.71
CA GLU A 73 12.05 -0.12 11.17
C GLU A 73 10.87 -0.84 11.84
N ALA A 74 9.64 -0.64 11.35
CA ALA A 74 8.45 -1.35 11.85
C ALA A 74 8.47 -2.85 11.53
N GLY A 75 9.16 -3.23 10.45
CA GLY A 75 9.31 -4.62 10.00
C GLY A 75 8.10 -5.12 9.19
N GLU A 76 8.38 -6.05 8.27
CA GLU A 76 7.40 -6.57 7.31
C GLU A 76 6.17 -7.20 7.98
N ALA A 77 6.35 -7.90 9.10
CA ALA A 77 5.24 -8.51 9.84
C ALA A 77 4.23 -7.46 10.32
N THR A 78 4.71 -6.32 10.83
CA THR A 78 3.87 -5.20 11.26
C THR A 78 3.13 -4.59 10.08
N VAL A 79 3.84 -4.31 8.98
CA VAL A 79 3.25 -3.76 7.76
C VAL A 79 2.11 -4.65 7.26
N ARG A 80 2.36 -5.96 7.14
CA ARG A 80 1.35 -6.94 6.70
C ARG A 80 0.16 -6.98 7.66
N ALA A 81 0.39 -6.98 8.97
CA ALA A 81 -0.68 -6.98 9.96
C ALA A 81 -1.55 -5.71 9.89
N GLU A 82 -0.96 -4.54 9.64
CA GLU A 82 -1.68 -3.27 9.49
C GLU A 82 -2.52 -3.23 8.21
N VAL A 83 -1.97 -3.70 7.08
CA VAL A 83 -2.72 -3.85 5.82
C VAL A 83 -3.87 -4.85 5.96
N ALA A 84 -3.62 -5.98 6.63
CA ALA A 84 -4.58 -7.05 6.86
C ALA A 84 -5.78 -6.65 7.73
N ARG A 85 -5.76 -5.45 8.34
CA ARG A 85 -6.95 -4.86 8.99
C ARG A 85 -8.08 -4.62 7.99
N HIS A 86 -7.75 -4.40 6.71
CA HIS A 86 -8.73 -4.10 5.66
C HIS A 86 -8.64 -5.05 4.47
N TYR A 87 -7.43 -5.45 4.05
CA TYR A 87 -7.20 -6.20 2.82
C TYR A 87 -6.60 -7.58 3.08
N GLN A 88 -7.31 -8.62 2.64
CA GLN A 88 -6.89 -10.03 2.81
C GLN A 88 -6.27 -10.65 1.55
N GLY A 89 -6.06 -9.85 0.50
CA GLY A 89 -5.44 -10.33 -0.73
C GLY A 89 -3.91 -10.36 -0.66
N PRO A 90 -3.25 -10.78 -1.75
CA PRO A 90 -1.79 -10.80 -1.87
C PRO A 90 -1.17 -9.41 -1.72
N VAL A 91 -0.10 -9.32 -0.91
CA VAL A 91 0.64 -8.08 -0.66
C VAL A 91 2.12 -8.28 -0.94
N THR A 92 2.71 -7.40 -1.74
CA THR A 92 4.16 -7.30 -1.96
C THR A 92 4.67 -5.96 -1.45
N LEU A 93 5.76 -5.96 -0.69
CA LEU A 93 6.50 -4.74 -0.36
C LEU A 93 7.53 -4.54 -1.46
N ALA A 94 7.47 -3.40 -2.17
CA ALA A 94 8.41 -3.11 -3.23
C ALA A 94 9.77 -2.69 -2.68
N GLU A 95 10.81 -3.08 -3.40
CA GLU A 95 12.17 -2.60 -3.24
C GLU A 95 12.73 -2.19 -4.61
N ASP A 96 13.84 -1.45 -4.59
CA ASP A 96 14.51 -1.04 -5.81
C ASP A 96 14.89 -2.26 -6.64
N LEU A 97 14.61 -2.19 -7.95
CA LEU A 97 14.86 -3.26 -8.93
C LEU A 97 13.98 -4.53 -8.80
N LEU A 98 12.98 -4.53 -7.90
CA LEU A 98 11.93 -5.56 -7.90
C LEU A 98 11.30 -5.64 -9.30
N ALA A 99 11.25 -6.85 -9.86
CA ALA A 99 10.55 -7.11 -11.12
C ALA A 99 9.37 -8.04 -10.90
N LEU A 100 8.22 -7.63 -11.43
CA LEU A 100 6.97 -8.37 -11.39
C LEU A 100 6.53 -8.71 -12.81
N GLU A 101 6.12 -9.94 -13.02
CA GLU A 101 5.43 -10.37 -14.24
C GLU A 101 3.93 -10.47 -13.99
N LEU A 102 3.14 -9.82 -14.84
CA LEU A 102 1.69 -9.95 -14.84
C LEU A 102 1.28 -10.98 -15.91
N GLY A 103 0.82 -12.14 -15.45
CA GLY A 103 0.38 -13.24 -16.30
C GLY A 103 -1.11 -13.56 -16.15
N PRO A 104 -1.62 -14.52 -16.93
CA PRO A 104 -3.04 -14.91 -16.90
C PRO A 104 -3.50 -15.49 -15.56
N ASN A 105 -2.57 -15.96 -14.72
CA ASN A 105 -2.84 -16.55 -13.40
C ASN A 105 -2.55 -15.59 -12.24
N GLY A 106 -2.24 -14.32 -12.52
CA GLY A 106 -1.88 -13.31 -11.52
C GLY A 106 -0.44 -12.83 -11.63
N VAL A 107 0.11 -12.38 -10.51
CA VAL A 107 1.37 -11.64 -10.43
C VAL A 107 2.46 -12.53 -9.85
N THR A 108 3.62 -12.58 -10.51
CA THR A 108 4.79 -13.36 -10.07
C THR A 108 5.98 -12.45 -9.86
N VAL A 109 6.73 -12.64 -8.77
CA VAL A 109 8.03 -11.99 -8.57
C VAL A 109 9.08 -12.71 -9.40
N ILE A 110 9.77 -11.99 -10.28
CA ILE A 110 10.78 -12.56 -11.20
C ILE A 110 12.20 -12.03 -10.94
N ARG A 111 12.34 -11.01 -10.08
CA ARG A 111 13.61 -10.53 -9.56
C ARG A 111 13.40 -9.74 -8.29
#